data_AF-A0AB34FF34-F1
#
_entry.id   AF-A0AB34FF34-F1
#
_cell.length_a   1.000
_cell.length_b   1.000
_cell.length_c   1.000
_cell.angle_alpha   90.00
_cell.angle_beta   90.00
_cell.angle_gamma   90.00
#
_symmetry.space_group_name_H-M   'P 1'
#
loop_
_entity.id
_entity.type
_entity.pdbx_description
1 polymer ?
#
loop_
_entity_poly.entity_id
_entity_poly.type
_entity_poly.pdbx_seq_one_letter_code
_entity_poly.pdbx_strand_id
1 'polypeptide(L)'
;MATYGFISELLRESDIACDWQPRGAVAAFYSQADFDRALDKFDRSRVDAPEIVDHLQVVGPNSTAPSLGDLGVGKAKGAIINTMAASLWPYKLVARIVQDQVQERADFSLHTNTPVTSLETATGDADGPWRVCTPRGSCIARHVLLATNGYTSHLLPNMRDVIEPVRGNMIAGRGGGDLLLNHSYGLVDELSGDEHKDLIRVSERLIGDGEYLMQRPAERGAAGLGTIAESPVLALGGARFMMPNSGYGLSNDDRLDPEANKFLRGRLAQVLDAVAAEPETFKVTHEWTGILGYSKDGFPWVGELREGLWLCAGYSGHGMPQAALCATSVASMILDRLAGHDRDLSKDRGVLPSRFMITPERLKAHGL
;
A
#
# COMPACT_ATOMS: atom_id res chain seq x y z
N MET A 1 -5.34 12.09 -3.98
CA MET A 1 -5.16 12.49 -5.39
C MET A 1 -3.71 12.80 -5.76
N ALA A 2 -2.97 13.55 -4.93
CA ALA A 2 -1.58 13.92 -5.23
C ALA A 2 -0.65 12.75 -5.59
N THR A 3 -0.70 11.63 -4.86
CA THR A 3 0.17 10.47 -5.15
C THR A 3 -0.11 9.85 -6.52
N TYR A 4 -1.38 9.78 -6.93
CA TYR A 4 -1.76 9.27 -8.25
C TYR A 4 -1.12 10.13 -9.35
N GLY A 5 -1.25 11.45 -9.23
CA GLY A 5 -0.66 12.40 -10.18
C GLY A 5 0.87 12.28 -10.22
N PHE A 6 1.50 12.23 -9.04
CA PHE A 6 2.95 12.06 -8.91
C PHE A 6 3.45 10.79 -9.58
N ILE A 7 2.84 9.64 -9.29
CA ILE A 7 3.23 8.37 -9.91
C ILE A 7 2.99 8.43 -11.41
N SER A 8 1.82 8.89 -11.86
CA SER A 8 1.53 9.01 -13.29
C SER A 8 2.53 9.90 -14.04
N GLU A 9 2.97 10.99 -13.42
CA GLU A 9 3.98 11.89 -13.98
C GLU A 9 5.36 11.22 -14.01
N LEU A 10 5.78 10.61 -12.89
CA LEU A 10 7.04 9.87 -12.79
C LEU A 10 7.16 8.79 -13.88
N LEU A 11 6.10 8.00 -14.07
CA LEU A 11 6.08 6.95 -15.09
C LEU A 11 6.23 7.51 -16.51
N ARG A 12 5.60 8.66 -16.79
CA ARG A 12 5.67 9.35 -18.08
C ARG A 12 7.05 9.95 -18.33
N GLU A 13 7.69 10.51 -17.30
CA GLU A 13 8.98 11.20 -17.42
C GLU A 13 10.18 10.25 -17.45
N SER A 14 10.10 9.16 -16.70
CA SER A 14 11.19 8.18 -16.56
C SER A 14 11.02 6.94 -17.45
N ASP A 15 9.98 6.89 -18.28
CA ASP A 15 9.65 5.76 -19.17
C ASP A 15 9.71 4.40 -18.44
N ILE A 16 9.01 4.32 -17.30
CA ILE A 16 9.01 3.13 -16.44
C ILE A 16 7.87 2.21 -16.87
N ALA A 17 8.22 1.12 -17.54
CA ALA A 17 7.27 0.07 -17.91
C ALA A 17 6.92 -0.82 -16.69
N CYS A 18 5.98 -0.37 -15.85
CA CYS A 18 5.51 -1.10 -14.67
C CYS A 18 4.04 -1.56 -14.76
N ASP A 19 3.54 -1.80 -15.98
CA ASP A 19 2.17 -2.26 -16.23
C ASP A 19 1.10 -1.34 -15.61
N TRP A 20 1.32 -0.02 -15.67
CA TRP A 20 0.37 0.97 -15.17
C TRP A 20 -0.97 0.88 -15.90
N GLN A 21 -2.05 0.77 -15.14
CA GLN A 21 -3.43 0.68 -15.61
C GLN A 21 -4.26 1.70 -14.83
N PRO A 22 -4.52 2.89 -15.38
CA PRO A 22 -5.38 3.91 -14.76
C PRO A 22 -6.85 3.50 -14.91
N ARG A 23 -7.23 2.49 -14.13
CA ARG A 23 -8.59 1.93 -14.07
C ARG A 23 -9.15 2.28 -12.70
N GLY A 24 -10.37 2.82 -12.68
CA GLY A 24 -11.05 3.16 -11.44
C GLY A 24 -11.13 1.97 -10.49
N ALA A 25 -11.34 2.22 -9.20
CA ALA A 25 -11.53 1.18 -8.20
C ALA A 25 -13.00 1.12 -7.77
N VAL A 26 -13.50 -0.08 -7.46
CA VAL A 26 -14.85 -0.29 -6.93
C VAL A 26 -14.71 -0.88 -5.53
N ALA A 27 -15.22 -0.18 -4.51
CA ALA A 27 -15.49 -0.77 -3.21
C ALA A 27 -16.94 -1.26 -3.19
N ALA A 28 -17.15 -2.57 -3.12
CA ALA A 28 -18.46 -3.19 -3.10
C ALA A 28 -18.80 -3.70 -1.70
N PHE A 29 -20.01 -3.41 -1.24
CA PHE A 29 -20.48 -3.69 0.11
C PHE A 29 -21.58 -4.76 0.06
N TYR A 30 -21.34 -5.92 0.66
CA TYR A 30 -22.27 -7.06 0.63
C TYR A 30 -23.24 -7.09 1.81
N SER A 31 -23.02 -6.23 2.82
CA SER A 31 -23.95 -5.98 3.92
C SER A 31 -24.53 -4.56 3.81
N GLN A 32 -25.80 -4.41 4.21
CA GLN A 32 -26.42 -3.08 4.24
C GLN A 32 -25.74 -2.20 5.28
N ALA A 33 -25.35 -2.78 6.43
CA ALA A 33 -24.71 -2.05 7.51
C ALA A 33 -23.34 -1.48 7.12
N ASP A 34 -22.51 -2.22 6.37
CA ASP A 34 -21.23 -1.69 5.88
C ASP A 34 -21.44 -0.62 4.81
N PHE A 35 -22.46 -0.77 3.95
CA PHE A 35 -22.77 0.26 2.96
C PHE A 35 -23.25 1.55 3.63
N ASP A 36 -24.16 1.48 4.59
CA ASP A 36 -24.65 2.64 5.34
C ASP A 36 -23.51 3.36 6.08
N ARG A 37 -22.59 2.60 6.69
CA ARG A 37 -21.36 3.16 7.28
C ARG A 37 -20.48 3.87 6.25
N ALA A 38 -20.33 3.29 5.06
CA ALA A 38 -19.57 3.91 3.99
C ALA A 38 -20.23 5.20 3.47
N LEU A 39 -21.56 5.25 3.43
CA LEU A 39 -22.32 6.46 3.08
C LEU A 39 -22.15 7.57 4.11
N ASP A 40 -22.26 7.26 5.41
CA ASP A 40 -22.02 8.25 6.48
C ASP A 40 -20.59 8.83 6.38
N LYS A 41 -19.58 7.99 6.14
CA LYS A 41 -18.20 8.46 5.92
C LYS A 41 -18.05 9.29 4.64
N PHE A 42 -18.72 8.89 3.56
CA PHE A 42 -18.73 9.62 2.30
C PHE A 42 -19.33 11.02 2.51
N ASP A 43 -20.45 11.12 3.21
CA ASP A 43 -21.10 12.39 3.52
C ASP A 43 -20.25 13.29 4.41
N ARG A 44 -19.57 12.73 5.44
CA ARG A 44 -18.59 13.48 6.23
C ARG A 44 -17.42 13.99 5.39
N SER A 45 -16.97 13.20 4.41
CA SER A 45 -15.85 13.56 3.55
C SER A 45 -16.18 14.71 2.58
N ARG A 46 -17.47 14.98 2.30
CA ARG A 46 -17.88 16.13 1.46
C ARG A 46 -17.52 17.47 2.08
N VAL A 47 -17.48 17.54 3.41
CA VAL A 47 -17.13 18.77 4.14
C VAL A 47 -15.63 18.96 4.18
N ASP A 48 -14.88 17.88 4.45
CA ASP A 48 -13.47 17.98 4.82
C ASP A 48 -12.49 17.72 3.65
N ALA A 49 -12.95 17.06 2.58
CA ALA A 49 -12.15 16.74 1.40
C ALA A 49 -13.01 16.67 0.12
N PRO A 50 -13.72 17.77 -0.24
CA PRO A 50 -14.62 17.79 -1.39
C PRO A 50 -13.94 17.38 -2.70
N GLU A 51 -12.67 17.75 -2.88
CA GLU A 51 -11.86 17.41 -4.05
C GLU A 51 -11.61 15.91 -4.22
N ILE A 52 -11.69 15.13 -3.13
CA ILE A 52 -11.62 13.68 -3.19
C ILE A 52 -12.99 13.11 -3.53
N VAL A 53 -14.05 13.65 -2.94
CA VAL A 53 -15.43 13.21 -3.18
C VAL A 53 -15.87 13.42 -4.62
N ASP A 54 -15.37 14.46 -5.31
CA ASP A 54 -15.63 14.70 -6.73
C ASP A 54 -15.20 13.54 -7.65
N HIS A 55 -14.27 12.70 -7.18
CA HIS A 55 -13.82 11.50 -7.88
C HIS A 55 -14.53 10.23 -7.44
N LEU A 56 -15.43 10.32 -6.46
CA LEU A 56 -16.18 9.20 -5.91
C LEU A 56 -17.62 9.20 -6.42
N GLN A 57 -18.11 8.03 -6.82
CA GLN A 57 -19.50 7.84 -7.23
C GLN A 57 -20.16 6.74 -6.40
N VAL A 58 -21.23 7.09 -5.70
CA VAL A 58 -22.08 6.13 -4.98
C VAL A 58 -23.00 5.43 -5.98
N VAL A 59 -23.06 4.11 -5.90
CA VAL A 59 -23.94 3.25 -6.70
C VAL A 59 -24.78 2.41 -5.75
N GLY A 60 -26.08 2.69 -5.72
CA GLY A 60 -27.05 1.96 -4.91
C GLY A 60 -27.86 0.97 -5.74
N PRO A 61 -28.80 0.23 -5.11
CA PRO A 61 -29.65 -0.76 -5.79
C PRO A 61 -30.50 -0.20 -6.93
N ASN A 62 -30.83 1.10 -6.88
CA ASN A 62 -31.66 1.79 -7.87
C ASN A 62 -30.85 2.59 -8.90
N SER A 63 -29.51 2.55 -8.84
CA SER A 63 -28.65 3.22 -9.82
C SER A 63 -28.68 2.48 -11.16
N THR A 64 -28.73 3.21 -12.27
CA THR A 64 -28.84 2.65 -13.62
C THR A 64 -27.67 3.02 -14.55
N ALA A 65 -26.76 3.90 -14.12
CA ALA A 65 -25.64 4.37 -14.94
C ALA A 65 -24.42 4.77 -14.07
N PRO A 66 -23.57 3.83 -13.65
CA PRO A 66 -23.74 2.38 -13.80
C PRO A 66 -24.69 1.80 -12.75
N SER A 67 -25.27 0.65 -13.03
CA SER A 67 -25.89 -0.23 -12.04
C SER A 67 -24.85 -1.10 -11.34
N LEU A 68 -25.22 -1.76 -10.23
CA LEU A 68 -24.36 -2.77 -9.59
C LEU A 68 -24.03 -3.94 -10.53
N GLY A 69 -24.94 -4.28 -11.44
CA GLY A 69 -24.71 -5.29 -12.47
C GLY A 69 -23.64 -4.85 -13.47
N ASP A 70 -23.69 -3.60 -13.94
CA ASP A 70 -22.69 -3.05 -14.87
C ASP A 70 -21.28 -3.02 -14.27
N LEU A 71 -21.18 -2.93 -12.94
CA LEU A 71 -19.91 -2.97 -12.21
C LEU A 71 -19.38 -4.40 -11.97
N GLY A 72 -20.15 -5.45 -12.27
CA GLY A 72 -19.78 -6.81 -11.88
C GLY A 72 -19.86 -7.01 -10.36
N VAL A 73 -20.85 -6.39 -9.70
CA VAL A 73 -21.10 -6.57 -8.26
C VAL A 73 -22.60 -6.60 -7.97
N GLY A 74 -23.40 -7.19 -8.86
CA GLY A 74 -24.88 -7.18 -8.79
C GLY A 74 -25.49 -7.76 -7.51
N LYS A 75 -24.72 -8.53 -6.73
CA LYS A 75 -25.14 -9.09 -5.43
C LYS A 75 -24.86 -8.15 -4.24
N ALA A 76 -24.10 -7.08 -4.43
CA ALA A 76 -23.81 -6.09 -3.40
C ALA A 76 -25.07 -5.31 -3.00
N LYS A 77 -25.07 -4.74 -1.80
CA LYS A 77 -26.09 -3.79 -1.31
C LYS A 77 -25.82 -2.37 -1.77
N GLY A 78 -24.57 -2.08 -2.11
CA GLY A 78 -24.14 -0.85 -2.73
C GLY A 78 -22.66 -0.90 -3.08
N ALA A 79 -22.20 0.11 -3.79
CA ALA A 79 -20.80 0.28 -4.15
C ALA A 79 -20.41 1.76 -4.15
N ILE A 80 -19.12 2.01 -3.99
CA ILE A 80 -18.50 3.33 -4.21
C ILE A 80 -17.38 3.15 -5.23
N ILE A 81 -17.50 3.84 -6.35
CA ILE A 81 -16.47 3.89 -7.40
C ILE A 81 -15.52 5.04 -7.07
N ASN A 82 -14.22 4.81 -7.16
CA ASN A 82 -13.20 5.85 -7.28
C ASN A 82 -12.67 5.89 -8.71
N THR A 83 -12.97 6.98 -9.40
CA THR A 83 -12.54 7.20 -10.80
C THR A 83 -11.04 7.48 -10.92
N MET A 84 -10.42 7.95 -9.84
CA MET A 84 -8.99 8.25 -9.76
C MET A 84 -8.26 7.15 -8.99
N ALA A 85 -8.12 6.00 -9.65
CA ALA A 85 -7.36 4.86 -9.17
C ALA A 85 -6.56 4.23 -10.31
N ALA A 86 -5.53 3.48 -9.94
CA ALA A 86 -4.74 2.70 -10.87
C ALA A 86 -4.22 1.43 -10.20
N SER A 87 -3.91 0.43 -11.01
CA SER A 87 -3.06 -0.68 -10.64
C SER A 87 -1.74 -0.62 -11.41
N LEU A 88 -0.69 -1.19 -10.84
CA LEU A 88 0.63 -1.33 -11.45
C LEU A 88 1.34 -2.55 -10.86
N TRP A 89 2.47 -2.97 -11.45
CA TRP A 89 3.36 -3.98 -10.87
C TRP A 89 4.41 -3.31 -9.98
N PRO A 90 4.31 -3.39 -8.64
CA PRO A 90 5.16 -2.61 -7.73
C PRO A 90 6.64 -2.96 -7.87
N TYR A 91 6.95 -4.25 -8.05
CA TYR A 91 8.32 -4.70 -8.25
C TYR A 91 8.99 -4.07 -9.47
N LYS A 92 8.30 -4.00 -10.62
CA LYS A 92 8.86 -3.35 -11.83
C LYS A 92 9.14 -1.86 -11.59
N LEU A 93 8.23 -1.16 -10.90
CA LEU A 93 8.41 0.25 -10.54
C LEU A 93 9.66 0.45 -9.66
N VAL A 94 9.73 -0.27 -8.53
CA VAL A 94 10.83 -0.13 -7.57
C VAL A 94 12.15 -0.59 -8.17
N ALA A 95 12.16 -1.73 -8.86
CA ALA A 95 13.36 -2.26 -9.49
C ALA A 95 13.92 -1.28 -10.53
N ARG A 96 13.06 -0.64 -11.32
CA ARG A 96 13.51 0.36 -12.30
C ARG A 96 14.10 1.59 -11.61
N ILE A 97 13.45 2.13 -10.58
CA ILE A 97 13.98 3.28 -9.81
C ILE A 97 15.37 2.93 -9.23
N VAL A 98 15.52 1.76 -8.62
CA VAL A 98 16.80 1.32 -8.04
C VAL A 98 17.85 1.08 -9.13
N GLN A 99 17.46 0.48 -10.26
CA GLN A 99 18.35 0.24 -11.38
C GLN A 99 18.92 1.56 -11.91
N ASP A 100 18.07 2.58 -12.12
CA ASP A 100 18.49 3.89 -12.61
C ASP A 100 19.49 4.52 -11.62
N GLN A 101 19.25 4.45 -10.31
CA GLN A 101 20.23 4.93 -9.32
C GLN A 101 21.57 4.18 -9.40
N VAL A 102 21.55 2.85 -9.48
CA VAL A 102 22.80 2.05 -9.56
C VAL A 102 23.58 2.33 -10.85
N GLN A 103 22.90 2.57 -11.96
CA GLN A 103 23.53 2.77 -13.27
C GLN A 103 24.04 4.20 -13.47
N GLU A 104 23.32 5.19 -12.96
CA GLU A 104 23.57 6.61 -13.26
C GLU A 104 24.35 7.35 -12.17
N ARG A 105 24.41 6.80 -10.94
CA ARG A 105 24.98 7.48 -9.78
C ARG A 105 26.22 6.75 -9.26
N ALA A 106 27.39 7.32 -9.54
CA ALA A 106 28.67 6.80 -9.04
C ALA A 106 28.79 6.88 -7.50
N ASP A 107 28.01 7.76 -6.87
CA ASP A 107 27.93 7.95 -5.42
C ASP A 107 26.84 7.10 -4.74
N PHE A 108 26.12 6.28 -5.50
CA PHE A 108 25.11 5.37 -4.96
C PHE A 108 25.66 3.96 -4.82
N SER A 109 25.49 3.36 -3.63
CA SER A 109 25.90 1.98 -3.36
C SER A 109 24.72 1.15 -2.86
N LEU A 110 24.52 -0.01 -3.48
CA LEU A 110 23.46 -0.95 -3.10
C LEU A 110 24.08 -2.20 -2.46
N HIS A 111 23.70 -2.46 -1.21
CA HIS A 111 24.15 -3.62 -0.44
C HIS A 111 22.98 -4.56 -0.16
N THR A 112 22.78 -5.56 -1.01
CA THR A 112 21.79 -6.63 -0.77
C THR A 112 22.36 -7.72 0.16
N ASN A 113 21.50 -8.57 0.72
CA ASN A 113 21.90 -9.64 1.66
C ASN A 113 22.76 -9.13 2.83
N THR A 114 22.52 -7.89 3.24
CA THR A 114 23.30 -7.18 4.26
C THR A 114 22.33 -6.65 5.32
N PRO A 115 21.76 -7.54 6.17
CA PRO A 115 20.80 -7.10 7.18
C PRO A 115 21.49 -6.18 8.18
N VAL A 116 20.88 -5.03 8.45
CA VAL A 116 21.25 -4.20 9.60
C VAL A 116 20.75 -4.91 10.85
N THR A 117 21.64 -5.18 11.79
CA THR A 117 21.34 -5.92 13.03
C THR A 117 21.23 -5.02 14.24
N SER A 118 21.86 -3.83 14.22
CA SER A 118 21.74 -2.83 15.28
C SER A 118 22.11 -1.43 14.78
N LEU A 119 21.63 -0.43 15.53
CA LEU A 119 22.01 0.98 15.39
C LEU A 119 22.56 1.44 16.73
N GLU A 120 23.74 2.06 16.69
CA GLU A 120 24.43 2.56 17.88
C GLU A 120 24.72 4.05 17.71
N THR A 121 24.70 4.80 18.82
CA THR A 121 25.16 6.19 18.82
C THR A 121 26.69 6.22 18.87
N ALA A 122 27.31 6.73 17.80
CA ALA A 122 28.74 6.96 17.71
C ALA A 122 29.08 8.37 18.23
N THR A 123 29.19 8.54 19.55
CA THR A 123 29.56 9.83 20.14
C THR A 123 31.03 10.15 19.82
N GLY A 124 31.27 11.29 19.17
CA GLY A 124 32.62 11.80 18.90
C GLY A 124 33.19 11.49 17.50
N ASP A 125 32.44 10.78 16.65
CA ASP A 125 32.80 10.61 15.23
C ASP A 125 32.43 11.86 14.42
N ALA A 126 33.41 12.43 13.72
CA ALA A 126 33.20 13.61 12.86
C ALA A 126 32.26 13.31 11.67
N ASP A 127 32.15 12.04 11.30
CA ASP A 127 31.40 11.56 10.13
C ASP A 127 29.94 11.23 10.42
N GLY A 128 29.48 11.39 11.66
CA GLY A 128 28.06 11.31 12.02
C GLY A 128 27.76 10.52 13.30
N PRO A 129 26.57 10.74 13.91
CA PRO A 129 26.27 10.19 15.23
C PRO A 129 25.79 8.74 15.17
N TRP A 130 25.65 8.12 13.99
CA TRP A 130 25.07 6.79 13.85
C TRP A 130 26.07 5.77 13.32
N ARG A 131 26.24 4.69 14.06
CA ARG A 131 26.91 3.48 13.60
C ARG A 131 25.85 2.45 13.21
N VAL A 132 25.89 2.03 11.95
CA VAL A 132 25.00 1.01 11.38
C VAL A 132 25.76 -0.31 11.35
N CYS A 133 25.30 -1.29 12.11
CA CYS A 133 25.99 -2.58 12.28
C CYS A 133 25.36 -3.66 11.39
N THR A 134 26.21 -4.41 10.68
CA THR A 134 25.79 -5.54 9.84
C THR A 134 26.74 -6.72 10.05
N PRO A 135 26.37 -7.96 9.66
CA PRO A 135 27.28 -9.10 9.69
C PRO A 135 28.54 -8.96 8.81
N ARG A 136 28.52 -8.02 7.86
CA ARG A 136 29.63 -7.76 6.92
C ARG A 136 30.56 -6.62 7.39
N GLY A 137 30.29 -6.03 8.54
CA GLY A 137 30.97 -4.84 9.06
C GLY A 137 29.99 -3.71 9.37
N SER A 138 30.51 -2.61 9.89
CA SER A 138 29.74 -1.41 10.22
C SER A 138 30.12 -0.22 9.34
N CYS A 139 29.20 0.74 9.22
CA CYS A 139 29.48 2.05 8.65
C CYS A 139 28.98 3.17 9.58
N ILE A 140 29.59 4.35 9.45
CA ILE A 140 29.15 5.57 10.13
C ILE A 140 28.34 6.40 9.16
N ALA A 141 27.24 6.99 9.63
CA ALA A 141 26.36 7.83 8.85
C ALA A 141 25.91 9.06 9.65
N ARG A 142 25.86 10.22 8.98
CA ARG A 142 25.22 11.44 9.51
C ARG A 142 23.70 11.30 9.57
N HIS A 143 23.13 10.69 8.53
CA HIS A 143 21.70 10.47 8.40
C HIS A 143 21.41 8.98 8.15
N VAL A 144 20.47 8.42 8.92
CA VAL A 144 19.95 7.06 8.74
C VAL A 144 18.44 7.16 8.52
N LEU A 145 17.96 6.70 7.36
CA LEU A 145 16.53 6.59 7.07
C LEU A 145 16.07 5.15 7.26
N LEU A 146 15.15 4.93 8.20
CA LEU A 146 14.48 3.66 8.39
C LEU A 146 13.25 3.57 7.47
N ALA A 147 13.39 2.78 6.40
CA ALA A 147 12.31 2.39 5.49
C ALA A 147 11.96 0.90 5.64
N THR A 148 12.04 0.37 6.88
CA THR A 148 11.91 -1.06 7.20
C THR A 148 10.48 -1.50 7.51
N ASN A 149 9.52 -0.57 7.45
CA ASN A 149 8.08 -0.83 7.62
C ASN A 149 7.77 -1.70 8.86
N GLY A 150 7.15 -2.87 8.70
CA GLY A 150 6.81 -3.78 9.81
C GLY A 150 8.02 -4.29 10.62
N TYR A 151 9.24 -4.17 10.08
CA TYR A 151 10.47 -4.58 10.74
C TYR A 151 11.13 -3.45 11.55
N THR A 152 10.53 -2.26 11.61
CA THR A 152 11.09 -1.08 12.31
C THR A 152 11.46 -1.40 13.77
N SER A 153 10.59 -2.14 14.48
CA SER A 153 10.78 -2.48 15.89
C SER A 153 11.93 -3.45 16.17
N HIS A 154 12.50 -4.09 15.13
CA HIS A 154 13.73 -4.88 15.26
C HIS A 154 14.94 -3.98 15.57
N LEU A 155 15.03 -2.82 14.90
CA LEU A 155 16.11 -1.86 15.09
C LEU A 155 15.79 -0.85 16.20
N LEU A 156 14.51 -0.53 16.41
CA LEU A 156 14.03 0.41 17.42
C LEU A 156 12.98 -0.24 18.32
N PRO A 157 13.37 -0.97 19.39
CA PRO A 157 12.44 -1.72 20.23
C PRO A 157 11.30 -0.87 20.83
N ASN A 158 11.53 0.42 21.07
CA ASN A 158 10.51 1.36 21.56
C ASN A 158 9.39 1.64 20.54
N MET A 159 9.60 1.33 19.25
CA MET A 159 8.56 1.46 18.21
C MET A 159 7.59 0.28 18.15
N ARG A 160 7.76 -0.75 19.00
CA ARG A 160 6.92 -1.97 18.98
C ARG A 160 5.42 -1.66 19.13
N ASP A 161 5.08 -0.72 20.01
CA ASP A 161 3.68 -0.32 20.26
C ASP A 161 3.22 0.81 19.34
N VAL A 162 4.04 1.18 18.34
CA VAL A 162 3.78 2.26 17.40
C VAL A 162 3.57 1.71 16.00
N ILE A 163 4.46 0.82 15.54
CA ILE A 163 4.35 0.10 14.27
C ILE A 163 4.50 -1.39 14.55
N GLU A 164 3.42 -2.13 14.33
CA GLU A 164 3.37 -3.57 14.51
C GLU A 164 3.49 -4.29 13.16
N PRO A 165 4.30 -5.36 13.05
CA PRO A 165 4.29 -6.21 11.87
C PRO A 165 2.95 -6.94 11.75
N VAL A 166 2.38 -6.92 10.55
CA VAL A 166 1.14 -7.63 10.23
C VAL A 166 1.37 -8.48 9.00
N ARG A 167 1.14 -9.79 9.11
CA ARG A 167 1.22 -10.69 7.95
C ARG A 167 -0.07 -10.61 7.12
N GLY A 168 0.07 -10.44 5.82
CA GLY A 168 -1.00 -10.60 4.82
C GLY A 168 -0.80 -11.85 3.97
N ASN A 169 -1.87 -12.31 3.32
CA ASN A 169 -1.84 -13.46 2.40
C ASN A 169 -2.40 -13.07 1.04
N MET A 170 -1.89 -13.76 0.02
CA MET A 170 -2.26 -13.57 -1.37
C MET A 170 -2.38 -14.92 -2.07
N ILE A 171 -3.35 -14.99 -2.99
CA ILE A 171 -3.39 -16.01 -4.04
C ILE A 171 -3.36 -15.30 -5.39
N ALA A 172 -2.72 -15.93 -6.38
CA ALA A 172 -2.82 -15.49 -7.77
C ALA A 172 -2.94 -16.67 -8.73
N GLY A 173 -3.57 -16.40 -9.86
CA GLY A 173 -3.87 -17.42 -10.83
C GLY A 173 -4.25 -16.86 -12.18
N ARG A 174 -4.55 -17.77 -13.10
CA ARG A 174 -4.94 -17.49 -14.47
C ARG A 174 -6.17 -18.29 -14.84
N GLY A 175 -6.91 -17.82 -15.84
CA GLY A 175 -8.22 -18.34 -16.20
C GLY A 175 -9.32 -17.37 -15.80
N GLY A 176 -10.58 -17.76 -15.97
CA GLY A 176 -11.72 -16.85 -15.93
C GLY A 176 -12.11 -16.28 -17.30
N GLY A 177 -11.65 -16.90 -18.39
CA GLY A 177 -11.84 -16.43 -19.78
C GLY A 177 -10.85 -15.34 -20.22
N ASP A 178 -11.16 -14.65 -21.33
CA ASP A 178 -10.44 -13.45 -21.80
C ASP A 178 -10.80 -12.19 -20.98
N LEU A 179 -11.29 -12.37 -19.75
CA LEU A 179 -11.85 -11.30 -18.93
C LEU A 179 -10.79 -10.23 -18.65
N LEU A 180 -11.11 -9.00 -19.03
CA LEU A 180 -10.39 -7.80 -18.63
C LEU A 180 -11.23 -7.08 -17.58
N LEU A 181 -10.70 -6.96 -16.36
CA LEU A 181 -11.39 -6.22 -15.32
C LEU A 181 -11.38 -4.73 -15.66
N ASN A 182 -12.55 -4.10 -15.70
CA ASN A 182 -12.67 -2.65 -15.91
C ASN A 182 -12.22 -1.85 -14.68
N HIS A 183 -12.20 -2.49 -13.51
CA HIS A 183 -11.84 -1.89 -12.24
C HIS A 183 -10.93 -2.79 -11.40
N SER A 184 -10.24 -2.20 -10.43
CA SER A 184 -9.75 -2.95 -9.27
C SER A 184 -10.86 -3.02 -8.23
N TYR A 185 -10.99 -4.12 -7.48
CA TYR A 185 -12.12 -4.33 -6.58
C TYR A 185 -11.66 -4.46 -5.13
N GLY A 186 -12.34 -3.78 -4.23
CA GLY A 186 -12.38 -4.07 -2.80
C GLY A 186 -13.74 -4.63 -2.44
N LEU A 187 -13.75 -5.77 -1.76
CA LEU A 187 -14.95 -6.52 -1.41
C LEU A 187 -15.10 -6.46 0.10
N VAL A 188 -16.17 -5.81 0.55
CA VAL A 188 -16.42 -5.56 1.97
C VAL A 188 -17.64 -6.38 2.40
N ASP A 189 -17.43 -7.26 3.36
CA ASP A 189 -18.44 -8.15 3.92
C ASP A 189 -18.47 -8.04 5.44
N GLU A 190 -19.49 -8.59 6.11
CA GLU A 190 -19.61 -8.55 7.58
C GLU A 190 -18.38 -9.19 8.25
N LEU A 191 -17.78 -10.18 7.59
CA LEU A 191 -16.57 -10.87 8.02
C LEU A 191 -15.30 -10.01 8.02
N SER A 192 -15.30 -8.88 7.30
CA SER A 192 -14.12 -8.00 7.11
C SER A 192 -13.81 -7.16 8.36
N GLY A 193 -13.82 -7.76 9.55
CA GLY A 193 -13.55 -7.11 10.83
C GLY A 193 -12.33 -6.22 10.75
N ASP A 194 -12.56 -4.91 10.78
CA ASP A 194 -11.52 -3.90 10.67
C ASP A 194 -11.61 -3.11 11.98
N GLU A 195 -10.57 -3.26 12.78
CA GLU A 195 -10.43 -2.63 14.10
C GLU A 195 -10.29 -1.10 13.98
N HIS A 196 -9.98 -0.60 12.77
CA HIS A 196 -9.83 0.82 12.43
C HIS A 196 -11.04 1.36 11.65
N LYS A 197 -12.15 0.60 11.57
CA LYS A 197 -13.38 1.01 10.85
C LYS A 197 -13.88 2.39 11.28
N ASP A 198 -13.66 2.81 12.52
CA ASP A 198 -14.15 4.11 13.01
C ASP A 198 -13.10 5.23 12.89
N LEU A 199 -11.83 4.90 12.66
CA LEU A 199 -10.72 5.86 12.66
C LEU A 199 -10.46 6.49 11.29
N ILE A 200 -10.77 5.78 10.21
CA ILE A 200 -10.32 6.14 8.86
C ILE A 200 -11.49 6.57 7.96
N ARG A 201 -11.34 7.75 7.34
CA ARG A 201 -12.33 8.34 6.43
C ARG A 201 -12.28 7.70 5.04
N VAL A 202 -13.39 7.74 4.30
CA VAL A 202 -13.46 7.26 2.91
C VAL A 202 -12.46 8.00 2.01
N SER A 203 -12.23 9.29 2.26
CA SER A 203 -11.22 10.09 1.55
C SER A 203 -9.78 9.61 1.73
N GLU A 204 -9.53 8.77 2.73
CA GLU A 204 -8.19 8.31 3.13
C GLU A 204 -8.01 6.84 2.81
N ARG A 205 -9.10 6.08 2.98
CA ARG A 205 -9.19 4.65 2.73
C ARG A 205 -10.59 4.32 2.23
N LEU A 206 -10.68 4.04 0.94
CA LEU A 206 -11.94 3.57 0.33
C LEU A 206 -12.18 2.07 0.56
N ILE A 207 -11.11 1.28 0.59
CA ILE A 207 -11.17 -0.18 0.77
C ILE A 207 -10.58 -0.52 2.15
N GLY A 208 -11.42 -1.07 3.03
CA GLY A 208 -11.09 -1.53 4.40
C GLY A 208 -10.14 -2.73 4.42
N ASP A 209 -10.13 -3.49 5.51
CA ASP A 209 -9.36 -4.77 5.61
C ASP A 209 -10.03 -5.96 4.91
N GLY A 210 -11.02 -5.69 4.06
CA GLY A 210 -11.69 -6.69 3.23
C GLY A 210 -10.79 -7.28 2.15
N GLU A 211 -11.35 -8.22 1.40
CA GLU A 211 -10.66 -8.83 0.28
C GLU A 211 -10.49 -7.83 -0.87
N TYR A 212 -9.39 -7.92 -1.61
CA TYR A 212 -9.17 -7.08 -2.77
C TYR A 212 -8.70 -7.90 -3.96
N LEU A 213 -9.26 -7.59 -5.12
CA LEU A 213 -8.97 -8.23 -6.40
C LEU A 213 -8.32 -7.23 -7.33
N MET A 214 -7.16 -7.59 -7.85
CA MET A 214 -6.45 -6.85 -8.89
C MET A 214 -6.16 -7.76 -10.08
N GLN A 215 -6.06 -7.15 -11.26
CA GLN A 215 -5.63 -7.82 -12.48
C GLN A 215 -4.29 -7.27 -12.94
N ARG A 216 -3.35 -8.16 -13.21
CA ARG A 216 -2.16 -7.86 -14.01
C ARG A 216 -2.48 -8.13 -15.48
N PRO A 217 -2.16 -7.19 -16.39
CA PRO A 217 -2.32 -7.42 -17.83
C PRO A 217 -1.58 -8.68 -18.30
N ALA A 218 -2.09 -9.26 -19.38
CA ALA A 218 -1.34 -10.23 -20.16
C ALA A 218 -0.01 -9.62 -20.64
N GLU A 219 1.08 -10.40 -20.59
CA GLU A 219 2.34 -9.97 -21.22
C GLU A 219 2.11 -9.89 -22.73
N ARG A 220 2.33 -8.71 -23.32
CA ARG A 220 2.44 -8.60 -24.77
C ARG A 220 3.75 -9.29 -25.14
N GLY A 221 3.67 -10.43 -25.82
CA GLY A 221 4.84 -11.06 -26.43
C GLY A 221 5.59 -10.04 -27.28
N ALA A 222 6.92 -10.11 -27.26
CA ALA A 222 7.78 -9.28 -28.09
C ALA A 222 7.64 -9.64 -29.58
N ALA A 223 6.60 -9.12 -30.24
CA ALA A 223 6.53 -8.81 -31.68
C ALA A 223 5.09 -8.41 -32.03
N GLY A 224 4.93 -7.35 -32.82
CA GLY A 224 3.66 -6.79 -33.29
C GLY A 224 2.81 -7.67 -34.23
N LEU A 225 2.61 -8.94 -33.91
CA LEU A 225 1.74 -9.87 -34.63
C LEU A 225 0.90 -10.69 -33.63
N GLY A 226 -0.26 -10.13 -33.25
CA GLY A 226 -1.53 -10.88 -33.18
C GLY A 226 -1.74 -12.03 -32.18
N THR A 227 -0.80 -12.41 -31.32
CA THR A 227 -1.04 -13.47 -30.32
C THR A 227 -0.79 -12.98 -28.90
N ILE A 228 -1.84 -13.00 -28.06
CA ILE A 228 -1.73 -12.83 -26.61
C ILE A 228 -0.86 -13.98 -26.10
N ALA A 229 0.35 -13.70 -25.63
CA ALA A 229 1.31 -14.76 -25.27
C ALA A 229 0.91 -15.49 -23.97
N GLU A 230 0.15 -14.85 -23.07
CA GLU A 230 -0.41 -15.50 -21.87
C GLU A 230 -1.68 -14.77 -21.36
N SER A 231 -2.67 -15.48 -20.82
CA SER A 231 -3.87 -14.89 -20.18
C SER A 231 -3.51 -13.98 -19.00
N PRO A 232 -4.31 -12.93 -18.69
CA PRO A 232 -4.08 -12.05 -17.55
C PRO A 232 -4.01 -12.81 -16.22
N VAL A 233 -3.30 -12.23 -15.24
CA VAL A 233 -3.21 -12.80 -13.88
C VAL A 233 -4.19 -12.06 -13.00
N LEU A 234 -5.05 -12.79 -12.29
CA LEU A 234 -5.84 -12.23 -11.19
C LEU A 234 -5.14 -12.54 -9.88
N ALA A 235 -5.05 -11.53 -9.01
CA ALA A 235 -4.52 -11.67 -7.66
C ALA A 235 -5.58 -11.22 -6.65
N LEU A 236 -5.84 -12.08 -5.67
CA LEU A 236 -6.80 -11.88 -4.60
C LEU A 236 -6.05 -11.89 -3.26
N GLY A 237 -6.20 -10.81 -2.50
CA GLY A 237 -5.62 -10.64 -1.18
C GLY A 237 -6.66 -10.37 -0.11
N GLY A 238 -6.20 -10.30 1.14
CA GLY A 238 -7.04 -10.03 2.31
C GLY A 238 -7.13 -11.23 3.25
N ALA A 239 -8.35 -11.54 3.70
CA ALA A 239 -8.64 -12.67 4.60
C ALA A 239 -7.86 -12.67 5.93
N ARG A 240 -7.35 -11.51 6.38
CA ARG A 240 -6.55 -11.43 7.61
C ARG A 240 -7.33 -11.87 8.84
N PHE A 241 -8.64 -11.61 8.90
CA PHE A 241 -9.52 -12.06 9.98
C PHE A 241 -9.56 -13.58 10.18
N MET A 242 -9.10 -14.37 9.19
CA MET A 242 -8.96 -15.83 9.32
C MET A 242 -7.70 -16.23 10.11
N MET A 243 -6.74 -15.32 10.24
CA MET A 243 -5.48 -15.58 10.93
C MET A 243 -5.62 -15.32 12.43
N PRO A 244 -4.81 -15.99 13.27
CA PRO A 244 -4.67 -15.62 14.67
C PRO A 244 -4.32 -14.14 14.82
N ASN A 245 -5.06 -13.44 15.68
CA ASN A 245 -4.88 -12.01 15.93
C ASN A 245 -4.84 -11.15 14.65
N SER A 246 -5.61 -11.52 13.60
CA SER A 246 -5.64 -10.82 12.32
C SER A 246 -4.26 -10.62 11.64
N GLY A 247 -3.29 -11.46 11.98
CA GLY A 247 -1.91 -11.39 11.51
C GLY A 247 -0.99 -10.43 12.27
N TYR A 248 -1.50 -9.70 13.26
CA TYR A 248 -0.69 -8.79 14.10
C TYR A 248 0.36 -9.56 14.91
N GLY A 249 1.55 -8.97 15.00
CA GLY A 249 2.71 -9.51 15.70
C GLY A 249 3.50 -10.55 14.90
N LEU A 250 3.02 -10.93 13.72
CA LEU A 250 3.69 -11.89 12.84
C LEU A 250 4.66 -11.15 11.91
N SER A 251 5.95 -11.28 12.17
CA SER A 251 7.02 -10.69 11.36
C SER A 251 7.74 -11.68 10.44
N ASN A 252 7.48 -12.97 10.56
CA ASN A 252 8.01 -13.98 9.64
C ASN A 252 7.01 -14.19 8.50
N ASP A 253 7.43 -14.34 7.25
CA ASP A 253 6.58 -14.66 6.09
C ASP A 253 7.08 -15.91 5.32
N ASP A 254 7.89 -16.75 5.97
CA ASP A 254 8.41 -18.01 5.42
C ASP A 254 7.34 -19.09 5.15
N ARG A 255 6.11 -18.86 5.60
CA ARG A 255 4.99 -19.82 5.55
C ARG A 255 3.70 -19.12 5.18
N LEU A 256 2.86 -19.88 4.49
CA LEU A 256 1.45 -19.55 4.25
C LEU A 256 0.64 -19.75 5.54
N ASP A 257 -0.45 -18.99 5.68
CA ASP A 257 -1.50 -19.30 6.65
C ASP A 257 -2.56 -20.21 6.00
N PRO A 258 -2.74 -21.45 6.49
CA PRO A 258 -3.61 -22.41 5.83
C PRO A 258 -5.09 -22.02 5.85
N GLU A 259 -5.57 -21.35 6.90
CA GLU A 259 -6.97 -20.95 7.01
C GLU A 259 -7.27 -19.72 6.14
N ALA A 260 -6.38 -18.74 6.13
CA ALA A 260 -6.51 -17.58 5.24
C ALA A 260 -6.48 -18.01 3.76
N ASN A 261 -5.52 -18.86 3.35
CA ASN A 261 -5.42 -19.32 1.97
C ASN A 261 -6.59 -20.22 1.57
N LYS A 262 -7.07 -21.10 2.45
CA LYS A 262 -8.29 -21.90 2.23
C LYS A 262 -9.51 -21.00 2.05
N PHE A 263 -9.63 -19.94 2.87
CA PHE A 263 -10.69 -18.95 2.72
C PHE A 263 -10.60 -18.25 1.35
N LEU A 264 -9.43 -17.72 0.97
CA LEU A 264 -9.24 -17.03 -0.32
C LEU A 264 -9.59 -17.95 -1.51
N ARG A 265 -9.24 -19.24 -1.44
CA ARG A 265 -9.61 -20.24 -2.46
C ARG A 265 -11.11 -20.49 -2.51
N GLY A 266 -11.78 -20.61 -1.36
CA GLY A 266 -13.24 -20.76 -1.30
C GLY A 266 -14.00 -19.51 -1.76
N ARG A 267 -13.42 -18.33 -1.51
CA ARG A 267 -13.99 -17.03 -1.88
C ARG A 267 -13.83 -16.74 -3.36
N LEU A 268 -12.79 -17.27 -4.00
CA LEU A 268 -12.48 -17.08 -5.41
C LEU A 268 -13.70 -17.28 -6.32
N ALA A 269 -14.48 -18.35 -6.16
CA ALA A 269 -15.64 -18.60 -7.01
C ALA A 269 -16.67 -17.47 -6.94
N GLN A 270 -16.90 -16.91 -5.75
CA GLN A 270 -17.85 -15.82 -5.53
C GLN A 270 -17.29 -14.48 -6.06
N VAL A 271 -15.98 -14.26 -5.92
CA VAL A 271 -15.28 -13.08 -6.46
C VAL A 271 -15.32 -13.08 -7.97
N LEU A 272 -14.99 -14.23 -8.59
CA LEU A 272 -14.99 -14.42 -10.03
C LEU A 272 -16.41 -14.33 -10.60
N ASP A 273 -17.39 -14.99 -9.98
CA ASP A 273 -18.80 -14.88 -10.36
C ASP A 273 -19.30 -13.43 -10.27
N ALA A 274 -18.92 -12.68 -9.21
CA ALA A 274 -19.28 -11.27 -9.10
C ALA A 274 -18.80 -10.50 -10.35
N VAL A 275 -17.52 -10.63 -10.70
CA VAL A 275 -16.92 -9.93 -11.85
C VAL A 275 -17.16 -10.63 -13.20
N ALA A 276 -18.13 -11.56 -13.27
CA ALA A 276 -18.49 -12.33 -14.47
C ALA A 276 -17.33 -13.11 -15.13
N ALA A 277 -16.34 -13.52 -14.34
CA ALA A 277 -15.31 -14.48 -14.75
C ALA A 277 -15.82 -15.92 -14.63
N GLU A 278 -15.37 -16.81 -15.52
CA GLU A 278 -15.67 -18.24 -15.46
C GLU A 278 -14.84 -18.96 -14.37
N PRO A 279 -15.39 -19.25 -13.18
CA PRO A 279 -14.57 -19.67 -12.03
C PRO A 279 -13.93 -21.04 -12.23
N GLU A 280 -14.62 -21.93 -12.93
CA GLU A 280 -14.20 -23.32 -13.22
C GLU A 280 -12.91 -23.38 -14.05
N THR A 281 -12.60 -22.32 -14.79
CA THR A 281 -11.39 -22.25 -15.63
C THR A 281 -10.21 -21.64 -14.89
N PHE A 282 -10.42 -21.07 -13.69
CA PHE A 282 -9.38 -20.41 -12.93
C PHE A 282 -8.48 -21.40 -12.20
N LYS A 283 -7.18 -21.28 -12.42
CA LYS A 283 -6.15 -22.06 -11.77
C LYS A 283 -5.28 -21.16 -10.92
N VAL A 284 -5.33 -21.37 -9.61
CA VAL A 284 -4.36 -20.78 -8.67
C VAL A 284 -2.98 -21.33 -9.02
N THR A 285 -2.05 -20.45 -9.34
CA THR A 285 -0.67 -20.80 -9.71
C THR A 285 0.34 -20.37 -8.65
N HIS A 286 0.01 -19.36 -7.85
CA HIS A 286 0.90 -18.79 -6.85
C HIS A 286 0.14 -18.47 -5.58
N GLU A 287 0.84 -18.62 -4.46
CA GLU A 287 0.42 -18.20 -3.14
C GLU A 287 1.63 -17.65 -2.41
N TRP A 288 1.46 -16.56 -1.68
CA TRP A 288 2.53 -15.98 -0.88
C TRP A 288 1.97 -15.19 0.30
N THR A 289 2.85 -14.89 1.24
CA THR A 289 2.57 -13.96 2.33
C THR A 289 3.52 -12.76 2.23
N GLY A 290 3.21 -11.72 3.00
CA GLY A 290 4.09 -10.57 3.11
C GLY A 290 3.83 -9.80 4.39
N ILE A 291 4.85 -9.11 4.89
CA ILE A 291 4.78 -8.33 6.12
C ILE A 291 4.50 -6.85 5.84
N LEU A 292 3.40 -6.38 6.41
CA LEU A 292 2.97 -5.00 6.46
C LEU A 292 3.42 -4.38 7.79
N GLY A 293 3.53 -3.06 7.85
CA GLY A 293 3.69 -2.31 9.09
C GLY A 293 2.42 -1.54 9.37
N TYR A 294 1.66 -1.95 10.39
CA TYR A 294 0.47 -1.24 10.84
C TYR A 294 0.85 -0.30 11.96
N SER A 295 0.65 0.99 11.74
CA SER A 295 0.75 1.97 12.79
C SER A 295 -0.49 1.94 13.68
N LYS A 296 -0.28 2.19 14.98
CA LYS A 296 -1.36 2.19 15.97
C LYS A 296 -2.46 3.23 15.69
N ASP A 297 -2.10 4.34 15.06
CA ASP A 297 -3.03 5.41 14.67
C ASP A 297 -3.54 5.26 13.23
N GLY A 298 -3.16 4.21 12.51
CA GLY A 298 -3.60 3.94 11.15
C GLY A 298 -2.94 4.80 10.07
N PHE A 299 -2.00 5.68 10.44
CA PHE A 299 -1.35 6.62 9.51
C PHE A 299 0.17 6.39 9.38
N PRO A 300 0.78 6.65 8.20
CA PRO A 300 2.22 6.62 8.03
C PRO A 300 2.98 7.46 9.07
N TRP A 301 4.18 7.04 9.42
CA TRP A 301 5.11 7.77 10.27
C TRP A 301 6.30 8.24 9.43
N VAL A 302 6.38 9.55 9.22
CA VAL A 302 7.34 10.18 8.30
C VAL A 302 8.01 11.38 8.96
N GLY A 303 9.34 11.37 9.07
CA GLY A 303 10.11 12.50 9.61
C GLY A 303 11.28 12.08 10.50
N GLU A 304 11.86 13.06 11.19
CA GLU A 304 12.98 12.85 12.12
C GLU A 304 12.47 12.32 13.47
N LEU A 305 13.02 11.19 13.93
CA LEU A 305 12.76 10.63 15.26
C LEU A 305 13.68 11.23 16.32
N ARG A 306 14.95 11.39 15.94
CA ARG A 306 16.07 11.90 16.74
C ARG A 306 17.07 12.50 15.77
N GLU A 307 18.00 13.32 16.26
CA GLU A 307 19.01 13.95 15.40
C GLU A 307 19.70 12.94 14.46
N GLY A 308 19.50 13.13 13.15
CA GLY A 308 20.07 12.29 12.10
C GLY A 308 19.38 10.93 11.89
N LEU A 309 18.37 10.56 12.69
CA LEU A 309 17.60 9.33 12.54
C LEU A 309 16.18 9.61 12.07
N TRP A 310 15.84 9.09 10.90
CA TRP A 310 14.61 9.37 10.17
C TRP A 310 13.80 8.10 10.02
N LEU A 311 12.49 8.24 9.91
CA LEU A 311 11.55 7.14 9.70
C LEU A 311 10.64 7.45 8.53
N CYS A 312 10.36 6.44 7.70
CA CYS A 312 9.33 6.46 6.68
C CYS A 312 8.71 5.04 6.60
N ALA A 313 7.67 4.81 7.41
CA ALA A 313 7.15 3.46 7.67
C ALA A 313 5.70 3.50 8.17
N GLY A 314 5.10 2.33 8.42
CA GLY A 314 3.81 2.23 9.11
C GLY A 314 2.63 2.57 8.20
N TYR A 315 2.65 2.08 6.95
CA TYR A 315 1.65 2.46 5.95
C TYR A 315 0.27 1.80 6.15
N SER A 316 0.09 0.90 7.12
CA SER A 316 -1.21 0.35 7.54
C SER A 316 -2.07 -0.20 6.40
N GLY A 317 -1.45 -0.95 5.49
CA GLY A 317 -2.12 -1.53 4.31
C GLY A 317 -2.15 -0.64 3.06
N HIS A 318 -1.67 0.60 3.15
CA HIS A 318 -1.76 1.61 2.09
C HIS A 318 -0.39 2.08 1.57
N GLY A 319 0.58 1.17 1.51
CA GLY A 319 1.94 1.50 1.04
C GLY A 319 1.96 2.07 -0.39
N MET A 320 1.23 1.44 -1.32
CA MET A 320 1.20 1.89 -2.72
C MET A 320 0.70 3.34 -2.91
N PRO A 321 -0.45 3.74 -2.32
CA PRO A 321 -0.93 5.12 -2.47
C PRO A 321 -0.21 6.15 -1.58
N GLN A 322 0.64 5.75 -0.64
CA GLN A 322 1.25 6.68 0.34
C GLN A 322 2.78 6.80 0.21
N ALA A 323 3.49 5.71 -0.06
CA ALA A 323 4.94 5.63 0.11
C ALA A 323 5.72 6.59 -0.78
N ALA A 324 5.29 6.81 -2.03
CA ALA A 324 6.02 7.65 -2.98
C ALA A 324 6.14 9.11 -2.50
N LEU A 325 5.03 9.74 -2.10
CA LEU A 325 5.08 11.10 -1.57
C LEU A 325 5.68 11.15 -0.16
N CYS A 326 5.46 10.14 0.70
CA CYS A 326 6.13 10.06 1.99
C CYS A 326 7.66 10.02 1.84
N ALA A 327 8.17 9.26 0.86
CA ALA A 327 9.59 9.17 0.56
C ALA A 327 10.14 10.48 0.00
N THR A 328 9.42 11.13 -0.93
CA THR A 328 9.78 12.47 -1.44
C THR A 328 9.86 13.48 -0.30
N SER A 329 8.87 13.51 0.61
CA SER A 329 8.86 14.45 1.74
C SER A 329 10.03 14.22 2.69
N VAL A 330 10.29 12.99 3.13
CA VAL A 330 11.42 12.74 4.06
C VAL A 330 12.77 12.98 3.39
N ALA A 331 12.91 12.70 2.10
CA ALA A 331 14.13 13.01 1.35
C ALA A 331 14.38 14.53 1.29
N SER A 332 13.35 15.34 1.01
CA SER A 332 13.43 16.79 1.07
C SER A 332 13.85 17.29 2.45
N MET A 333 13.25 16.77 3.52
CA MET A 333 13.60 17.13 4.91
C MET A 333 15.08 16.85 5.21
N ILE A 334 15.60 15.70 4.77
CA ILE A 334 17.01 15.33 4.95
C ILE A 334 17.93 16.27 4.15
N LEU A 335 17.58 16.58 2.90
CA LEU A 335 18.36 17.49 2.05
C LEU A 335 18.40 18.92 2.62
N ASP A 336 17.29 19.41 3.15
CA ASP A 336 17.23 20.72 3.80
C ASP A 336 18.09 20.78 5.06
N ARG A 337 18.06 19.71 5.88
CA ARG A 337 18.92 19.56 7.05
C ARG A 337 20.41 19.58 6.66
N LEU A 338 20.77 18.92 5.56
CA LEU A 338 22.13 18.92 5.00
C LEU A 338 22.54 20.31 4.48
N ALA A 339 21.61 21.10 3.95
CA ALA A 339 21.85 22.46 3.48
C ALA A 339 21.93 23.49 4.63
N GLY A 340 21.59 23.10 5.87
CA GLY A 340 21.53 24.02 7.00
C GLY A 340 20.34 25.00 6.94
N HIS A 341 19.30 24.64 6.19
CA HIS A 341 18.07 25.42 6.12
C HIS A 341 17.05 24.89 7.13
N ASP A 342 16.45 25.80 7.91
CA ASP A 342 15.20 25.53 8.63
C ASP A 342 14.05 25.84 7.67
N ARG A 343 13.28 24.83 7.24
CA ARG A 343 12.25 25.03 6.21
C ARG A 343 10.83 24.80 6.72
N ASP A 344 9.95 25.63 6.17
CA ASP A 344 8.51 25.56 6.23
C ASP A 344 7.99 24.42 5.32
N LEU A 345 7.62 23.30 5.95
CA LEU A 345 7.09 22.08 5.32
C LEU A 345 5.80 22.29 4.51
N SER A 346 5.16 23.47 4.61
CA SER A 346 3.97 23.82 3.81
C SER A 346 4.26 24.05 2.33
N LYS A 347 5.54 24.16 1.93
CA LYS A 347 5.96 24.53 0.55
C LYS A 347 6.45 23.37 -0.31
N ASP A 348 6.46 22.15 0.21
CA ASP A 348 6.90 20.98 -0.57
C ASP A 348 5.82 20.52 -1.57
N ARG A 349 6.27 20.01 -2.73
CA ARG A 349 5.36 19.40 -3.72
C ARG A 349 4.64 18.21 -3.07
N GLY A 350 3.35 18.36 -2.86
CA GLY A 350 2.52 17.36 -2.17
C GLY A 350 2.68 17.51 -0.66
N VAL A 351 1.84 18.37 -0.07
CA VAL A 351 1.77 18.56 1.38
C VAL A 351 1.54 17.20 2.02
N LEU A 352 2.57 16.68 2.69
CA LEU A 352 2.43 15.53 3.55
C LEU A 352 1.38 15.88 4.60
N PRO A 353 0.28 15.10 4.73
CA PRO A 353 -0.72 15.37 5.74
C PRO A 353 -0.06 15.50 7.11
N SER A 354 -0.43 16.51 7.89
CA SER A 354 0.23 16.80 9.18
C SER A 354 0.23 15.60 10.13
N ARG A 355 -0.84 14.82 10.11
CA ARG A 355 -0.96 13.55 10.85
C ARG A 355 0.01 12.45 10.43
N PHE A 356 0.67 12.54 9.26
CA PHE A 356 1.71 11.59 8.86
C PHE A 356 3.07 12.03 9.35
N MET A 357 3.22 13.32 9.67
CA MET A 357 4.46 13.87 10.17
C MET A 357 4.75 13.33 11.57
N ILE A 358 6.02 13.12 11.86
CA ILE A 358 6.51 12.89 13.21
C ILE A 358 6.68 14.26 13.86
N THR A 359 5.88 14.53 14.89
CA THR A 359 5.96 15.75 15.70
C THR A 359 6.17 15.38 17.17
N PRO A 360 6.66 16.30 18.02
CA PRO A 360 6.77 16.07 19.46
C PRO A 360 5.45 15.63 20.10
N GLU A 361 4.32 16.19 19.65
CA GLU A 361 2.99 15.85 20.15
C GLU A 361 2.61 14.41 19.77
N ARG A 362 2.91 13.99 18.53
CA ARG A 362 2.64 12.63 18.07
C ARG A 362 3.52 11.61 18.78
N LEU A 363 4.80 11.90 18.97
CA LEU A 363 5.70 11.07 19.76
C LEU A 363 5.16 10.88 21.19
N LYS A 364 4.82 11.99 21.85
CA LYS A 364 4.25 11.97 23.21
C LYS A 364 2.94 11.19 23.30
N ALA A 365 2.04 11.33 22.32
CA ALA A 365 0.77 10.60 22.27
C ALA A 365 0.97 9.08 22.18
N HIS A 366 2.12 8.63 21.69
CA HIS A 366 2.49 7.23 21.55
C HIS A 366 3.54 6.76 22.58
N GLY A 367 3.86 7.59 23.59
CA GLY A 367 4.79 7.22 24.66
C GLY A 367 6.26 7.19 24.26
N LEU A 368 6.64 7.93 23.22
CA LEU A 368 8.00 8.04 22.69
C LEU A 368 8.76 9.28 23.14
#